data_AF-A0A971IQD1-F1
#
_entry.id   AF-A0A971IQD1-F1
#
_cell.length_a   1.000
_cell.length_b   1.000
_cell.length_c   1.000
_cell.angle_alpha   90.00
_cell.angle_beta   90.00
_cell.angle_gamma   90.00
#
_symmetry.space_group_name_H-M   'P 1'
#
loop_
_entity.id
_entity.type
_entity.pdbx_description
1 polymer ?
#
loop_
_entity_poly.entity_id
_entity_poly.type
_entity_poly.pdbx_seq_one_letter_code
_entity_poly.pdbx_strand_id
1 'polypeptide(L)'
;MNNERIHTLLENYWNCETSVSEERELQEFFNFGDVPDDLLPYTPLFAYKQNHQAMKLSCDFEKKLDTLIRRTDRQKQYITIKIFEPFLRIAASVILIAGIGVSVYFVARQNNRVFAETYNDPRAAIQQATSALEKLSKALRATEEASLKSLEQLDDLDLDWSEIDSLSTRIPLYDPDLSKNIKPENL
;
A
#
# COMPACT_ATOMS: atom_id res chain seq x y z
N MET A 1 18.00 -44.38 -32.14
CA MET A 1 17.97 -43.20 -31.25
C MET A 1 18.82 -43.54 -30.02
N ASN A 2 19.59 -42.61 -29.47
CA ASN A 2 20.38 -42.87 -28.27
C ASN A 2 19.47 -42.68 -27.03
N ASN A 3 19.34 -43.71 -26.18
CA ASN A 3 18.48 -43.65 -24.98
C ASN A 3 18.87 -42.50 -24.05
N GLU A 4 20.17 -42.20 -23.90
CA GLU A 4 20.68 -41.08 -23.09
C GLU A 4 20.10 -39.72 -23.49
N ARG A 5 19.92 -39.47 -24.79
CA ARG A 5 19.35 -38.21 -25.30
C ARG A 5 17.89 -38.07 -24.90
N ILE A 6 17.12 -39.16 -24.92
CA ILE A 6 15.72 -39.15 -24.52
C ILE A 6 15.59 -38.88 -23.03
N HIS A 7 16.48 -39.41 -22.20
CA HIS A 7 16.51 -39.09 -20.76
C HIS A 7 16.74 -37.60 -20.51
N THR A 8 17.72 -36.99 -21.17
CA THR A 8 17.97 -35.54 -21.04
C THR A 8 16.79 -34.71 -21.55
N LEU A 9 16.18 -35.10 -22.67
CA LEU A 9 15.00 -34.41 -23.18
C LEU A 9 13.82 -34.49 -22.20
N LEU A 10 13.65 -35.64 -21.54
CA LEU A 10 12.58 -35.86 -20.57
C LEU A 10 12.80 -35.02 -19.31
N GLU A 11 14.03 -34.91 -18.82
CA GLU A 11 14.39 -34.01 -17.71
C GLU A 11 14.08 -32.55 -18.05
N ASN A 12 14.47 -32.10 -19.23
CA ASN A 12 14.16 -30.74 -19.70
C ASN A 12 12.65 -30.53 -19.92
N TYR A 13 11.92 -31.56 -20.35
CA TYR A 13 10.46 -31.52 -20.48
C TYR A 13 9.80 -31.31 -19.12
N TRP A 14 10.30 -32.00 -18.08
CA TRP A 14 9.85 -31.77 -16.70
C TRP A 14 10.18 -30.38 -16.19
N ASN A 15 11.33 -29.83 -16.58
CA ASN A 15 11.72 -28.45 -16.27
C ASN A 15 10.99 -27.38 -17.12
N CYS A 16 10.14 -27.79 -18.06
CA CYS A 16 9.45 -26.90 -19.02
C CYS A 16 10.43 -26.11 -19.91
N GLU A 17 11.61 -26.66 -20.20
CA GLU A 17 12.67 -26.03 -21.00
C GLU A 17 12.71 -26.54 -22.45
N THR A 18 11.85 -27.49 -22.82
CA THR A 18 11.80 -28.07 -24.18
C THR A 18 11.10 -27.18 -25.19
N SER A 19 11.60 -27.22 -26.43
CA SER A 19 10.95 -26.64 -27.59
C SER A 19 9.88 -27.57 -28.20
N VAL A 20 8.97 -26.99 -29.00
CA VAL A 20 7.91 -27.74 -29.70
C VAL A 20 8.48 -28.82 -30.65
N SER A 21 9.67 -28.60 -31.21
CA SER A 21 10.38 -29.60 -32.03
C SER A 21 10.85 -30.80 -31.22
N GLU A 22 11.39 -30.57 -30.03
CA GLU A 22 11.89 -31.62 -29.12
C GLU A 22 10.73 -32.43 -28.52
N GLU A 23 9.61 -31.78 -28.20
CA GLU A 23 8.38 -32.48 -27.79
C GLU A 23 7.85 -33.41 -28.89
N ARG A 24 7.99 -33.02 -30.17
CA ARG A 24 7.61 -33.88 -31.30
C ARG A 24 8.55 -35.07 -31.41
N GLU A 25 9.86 -34.89 -31.19
CA GLU A 25 10.84 -35.97 -31.16
C GLU A 25 10.52 -36.98 -30.04
N LEU A 26 10.19 -36.51 -28.83
CA LEU A 26 9.70 -37.37 -27.73
C LEU A 26 8.43 -38.12 -28.14
N GLN A 27 7.48 -37.42 -28.76
CA GLN A 27 6.23 -38.04 -29.18
C GLN A 27 6.44 -39.14 -30.24
N GLU A 28 7.29 -38.90 -31.23
CA GLU A 28 7.64 -39.89 -32.24
C GLU A 28 8.38 -41.09 -31.64
N PHE A 29 9.28 -40.85 -30.68
CA PHE A 29 9.98 -41.90 -29.94
C PHE A 29 9.02 -42.83 -29.19
N PHE A 30 8.08 -42.27 -28.43
CA PHE A 30 7.11 -43.05 -27.66
C PHE A 30 6.00 -43.71 -28.52
N ASN A 31 5.81 -43.26 -29.76
CA ASN A 31 4.77 -43.79 -30.66
C ASN A 31 5.30 -44.82 -31.68
N PHE A 32 6.55 -44.70 -32.12
CA PHE A 32 7.15 -45.54 -33.17
C PHE A 32 8.46 -46.22 -32.76
N GLY A 33 9.04 -45.87 -31.61
CA GLY A 33 10.30 -46.42 -31.12
C GLY A 33 10.14 -47.68 -30.27
N ASP A 34 11.23 -48.45 -30.17
CA ASP A 34 11.39 -49.51 -29.17
C ASP A 34 11.70 -48.84 -27.82
N VAL A 35 10.70 -48.73 -26.95
CA VAL A 35 10.79 -47.99 -25.68
C VAL A 35 11.39 -48.90 -24.61
N PRO A 36 12.51 -48.52 -23.96
CA PRO A 36 13.11 -49.26 -22.86
C PRO A 36 12.15 -49.47 -21.68
N ASP A 37 12.29 -50.57 -20.94
CA ASP A 37 11.42 -50.93 -19.80
C ASP A 37 11.26 -49.79 -18.78
N ASP A 38 12.33 -49.03 -18.53
CA ASP A 38 12.36 -47.90 -17.59
C ASP A 38 11.46 -46.73 -18.05
N LEU A 39 11.19 -46.61 -19.35
CA LEU A 39 10.44 -45.53 -19.97
C LEU A 39 9.01 -45.92 -20.36
N LEU A 40 8.67 -47.23 -20.32
CA LEU A 40 7.33 -47.73 -20.57
C LEU A 40 6.22 -47.02 -19.75
N PRO A 41 6.41 -46.67 -18.46
CA PRO A 41 5.39 -45.98 -17.68
C PRO A 41 5.03 -44.58 -18.21
N TYR A 42 5.93 -43.94 -18.96
CA TYR A 42 5.74 -42.59 -19.49
C TYR A 42 5.09 -42.56 -20.88
N THR A 43 5.03 -43.70 -21.58
CA THR A 43 4.35 -43.87 -22.87
C THR A 43 2.94 -43.23 -22.95
N PRO A 44 2.02 -43.44 -21.98
CA PRO A 44 0.69 -42.85 -22.05
C PRO A 44 0.67 -41.30 -22.05
N LEU A 45 1.71 -40.64 -21.55
CA LEU A 45 1.82 -39.18 -21.55
C LEU A 45 1.97 -38.62 -22.96
N PHE A 46 2.69 -39.35 -23.82
CA PHE A 46 3.03 -38.91 -25.18
C PHE A 46 2.13 -39.54 -26.25
N ALA A 47 1.49 -40.68 -25.94
CA ALA A 47 0.56 -41.37 -26.84
C ALA A 47 -0.70 -40.55 -27.19
N TYR A 48 -1.17 -39.68 -26.28
CA TYR A 48 -2.51 -39.09 -26.37
C TYR A 48 -2.62 -37.77 -27.14
N LYS A 49 -1.51 -37.13 -27.54
CA LYS A 49 -1.58 -35.77 -28.15
C LYS A 49 -2.09 -35.76 -29.60
N GLN A 50 -1.92 -36.84 -30.38
CA GLN A 50 -2.21 -36.80 -31.82
C GLN A 50 -3.72 -36.80 -32.14
N ASN A 51 -4.54 -37.50 -31.34
CA ASN A 51 -6.00 -37.53 -31.53
C ASN A 51 -6.71 -36.21 -31.17
N HIS A 52 -6.10 -35.34 -30.37
CA HIS A 52 -6.70 -34.05 -29.98
C HIS A 52 -6.32 -32.88 -30.89
N GLN A 53 -5.24 -32.99 -31.66
CA GLN A 53 -4.91 -32.00 -32.69
C GLN A 53 -5.98 -31.95 -33.81
N ALA A 54 -6.72 -33.04 -34.01
CA ALA A 54 -7.85 -33.10 -34.93
C ALA A 54 -9.12 -32.44 -34.38
N MET A 55 -9.18 -32.12 -33.08
CA MET A 55 -10.30 -31.37 -32.49
C MET A 55 -10.13 -29.89 -32.83
N LYS A 56 -10.28 -29.58 -34.12
CA LYS A 56 -10.35 -28.20 -34.61
C LYS A 56 -11.46 -27.49 -33.84
N LEU A 57 -11.11 -26.33 -33.27
CA LEU A 57 -12.07 -25.41 -32.71
C LEU A 57 -13.21 -25.19 -33.71
N SER A 58 -14.45 -25.34 -33.24
CA SER A 58 -15.61 -24.96 -34.06
C SER A 58 -15.47 -23.50 -34.47
N CYS A 59 -15.82 -23.16 -35.72
CA CYS A 59 -15.77 -21.79 -36.23
C CYS A 59 -16.60 -20.80 -35.37
N ASP A 60 -17.54 -21.30 -34.58
CA ASP A 60 -18.35 -20.49 -33.67
C ASP A 60 -17.66 -20.24 -32.31
N PHE A 61 -16.56 -20.93 -32.00
CA PHE A 61 -15.81 -20.72 -30.76
C PHE A 61 -15.20 -19.33 -30.72
N GLU A 62 -14.54 -18.88 -31.79
CA GLU A 62 -13.95 -17.54 -31.85
C GLU A 62 -15.02 -16.46 -31.68
N LYS A 63 -16.14 -16.59 -32.40
CA LYS A 63 -17.28 -15.68 -32.24
C LYS A 63 -17.81 -15.67 -30.81
N LYS A 64 -17.95 -16.85 -30.19
CA LYS A 64 -18.43 -16.96 -28.80
C LYS A 64 -17.42 -16.37 -27.82
N LEU A 65 -16.12 -16.60 -28.02
CA LEU A 65 -15.03 -16.05 -27.21
C LEU A 65 -15.03 -14.52 -27.29
N ASP A 66 -15.11 -13.96 -28.50
CA ASP A 66 -15.19 -12.52 -28.72
C ASP A 66 -16.40 -11.90 -28.01
N THR A 67 -17.56 -12.58 -28.07
CA THR A 67 -18.76 -12.10 -27.36
C THR A 67 -18.59 -12.13 -25.84
N LEU A 68 -17.86 -13.11 -25.29
CA LEU A 68 -17.61 -13.23 -23.86
C LEU A 68 -16.58 -12.20 -23.36
N ILE A 69 -15.53 -11.96 -24.14
CA ILE A 69 -14.53 -10.91 -23.85
C ILE A 69 -15.21 -9.54 -23.86
N ARG A 70 -15.99 -9.22 -24.92
CA ARG A 70 -16.73 -7.94 -25.02
C ARG A 70 -17.79 -7.77 -23.93
N ARG A 71 -18.42 -8.84 -23.45
CA ARG A 71 -19.36 -8.76 -22.31
C ARG A 71 -18.62 -8.41 -21.02
N THR A 72 -17.46 -9.01 -20.78
CA THR A 72 -16.64 -8.75 -19.60
C THR A 72 -16.09 -7.32 -19.59
N ASP A 73 -15.64 -6.82 -20.75
CA ASP A 73 -15.19 -5.42 -20.88
C ASP A 73 -16.31 -4.41 -20.61
N ARG A 74 -17.54 -4.70 -21.06
CA ARG A 74 -18.70 -3.86 -20.75
C ARG A 74 -19.05 -3.85 -19.27
N GLN A 75 -18.82 -4.95 -18.55
CA GLN A 75 -19.05 -4.98 -17.09
C GLN A 75 -17.96 -4.24 -16.30
N LYS A 76 -16.76 -4.08 -16.86
CA LYS A 76 -15.65 -3.32 -16.25
C LYS A 76 -15.62 -1.85 -16.65
N GLN A 77 -16.58 -1.35 -17.43
CA GLN A 77 -16.75 0.09 -17.63
C GLN A 77 -17.31 0.70 -16.34
N TYR A 78 -16.39 1.05 -15.44
CA TYR A 78 -16.60 2.09 -14.44
C TYR A 78 -17.36 3.24 -15.09
N ILE A 79 -18.47 3.66 -14.46
CA ILE A 79 -19.19 4.87 -14.85
C ILE A 79 -18.17 5.99 -14.75
N THR A 80 -17.62 6.38 -15.90
CA THR A 80 -16.51 7.31 -15.90
C THR A 80 -17.10 8.66 -15.55
N ILE A 81 -16.64 9.27 -14.46
CA ILE A 81 -16.97 10.64 -14.03
C ILE A 81 -16.49 11.69 -15.07
N LYS A 82 -16.11 11.25 -16.28
CA LYS A 82 -15.63 12.03 -17.42
C LYS A 82 -16.67 13.01 -17.96
N ILE A 83 -17.96 12.74 -17.76
CA ILE A 83 -19.03 13.69 -18.11
C ILE A 83 -18.96 14.97 -17.26
N PHE A 84 -18.41 14.90 -16.04
CA PHE A 84 -18.21 16.06 -15.19
C PHE A 84 -16.82 16.70 -15.34
N GLU A 85 -15.93 16.14 -16.17
CA GLU A 85 -14.59 16.69 -16.43
C GLU A 85 -14.61 18.17 -16.85
N PRO A 86 -15.46 18.63 -17.81
CA PRO A 86 -15.51 20.06 -18.14
C PRO A 86 -16.07 20.91 -16.99
N PHE A 87 -17.06 20.40 -16.26
CA PHE A 87 -17.65 21.11 -15.12
C PHE A 87 -16.66 21.24 -13.95
N LEU A 88 -15.81 20.23 -13.72
CA LEU A 88 -14.83 20.22 -12.65
C LEU A 88 -13.67 21.18 -12.92
N ARG A 89 -13.27 21.35 -14.20
CA ARG A 89 -12.30 22.38 -14.62
C ARG A 89 -12.84 23.80 -14.38
N ILE A 90 -14.12 24.03 -14.70
CA ILE A 90 -14.80 25.30 -14.43
C ILE A 90 -14.91 25.52 -12.92
N ALA A 91 -15.39 24.54 -12.16
CA ALA A 91 -15.54 24.63 -10.71
C ALA A 91 -14.20 24.92 -10.01
N ALA A 92 -13.11 24.26 -10.43
CA ALA A 92 -11.77 24.51 -9.89
C ALA A 92 -11.32 25.97 -10.12
N SER A 93 -11.59 26.53 -11.31
CA SER A 93 -11.29 27.94 -11.59
C SER A 93 -12.09 28.90 -10.71
N VAL A 94 -13.36 28.62 -10.49
CA VAL A 94 -14.26 29.43 -9.65
C VAL A 94 -13.83 29.35 -8.18
N ILE A 95 -13.48 28.17 -7.68
CA ILE A 95 -12.97 27.97 -6.32
C ILE A 95 -11.64 28.70 -6.12
N LEU A 96 -10.74 28.69 -7.10
CA LEU A 96 -9.46 29.39 -7.01
C LEU A 96 -9.67 30.91 -6.91
N ILE A 97 -10.54 31.47 -7.77
CA ILE A 97 -10.89 32.90 -7.73
C ILE A 97 -11.58 33.26 -6.41
N ALA A 98 -12.56 32.47 -5.97
CA ALA A 98 -13.25 32.69 -4.71
C ALA A 98 -12.31 32.56 -3.51
N GLY A 99 -11.40 31.57 -3.52
CA GLY A 99 -10.41 31.34 -2.48
C GLY A 99 -9.42 32.49 -2.35
N ILE A 100 -8.93 33.02 -3.48
CA ILE A 100 -8.10 34.24 -3.49
C ILE A 100 -8.91 35.43 -2.95
N GLY A 101 -10.14 35.63 -3.43
CA GLY A 101 -11.00 36.73 -2.96
C GLY A 101 -11.28 36.68 -1.46
N VAL A 102 -11.61 35.50 -0.93
CA VAL A 102 -11.83 35.29 0.52
C VAL A 102 -10.53 35.45 1.30
N SER A 103 -9.40 34.96 0.78
CA SER A 103 -8.08 35.13 1.41
C SER A 103 -7.71 36.60 1.50
N VAL A 104 -7.82 37.37 0.42
CA VAL A 104 -7.56 38.82 0.41
C VAL A 104 -8.53 39.56 1.32
N TYR A 105 -9.82 39.22 1.31
CA TYR A 105 -10.79 39.81 2.22
C TYR A 105 -10.47 39.53 3.69
N PHE A 106 -10.09 38.29 4.02
CA PHE A 106 -9.73 37.90 5.38
C PHE A 106 -8.43 38.57 5.81
N VAL A 107 -7.41 38.60 4.96
CA VAL A 107 -6.14 39.30 5.21
C VAL A 107 -6.37 40.79 5.37
N ALA A 108 -7.16 41.45 4.51
CA ALA A 108 -7.48 42.88 4.67
C ALA A 108 -8.27 43.15 5.96
N ARG A 109 -9.21 42.27 6.31
CA ARG A 109 -9.96 42.33 7.57
C ARG A 109 -9.07 42.10 8.80
N GLN A 110 -8.07 41.23 8.68
CA GLN A 110 -7.08 40.98 9.73
C GLN A 110 -6.04 42.10 9.79
N ASN A 111 -5.63 42.68 8.67
CA ASN A 111 -4.67 43.78 8.59
C ASN A 111 -5.21 45.05 9.27
N ASN A 112 -6.53 45.27 9.26
CA ASN A 112 -7.16 46.31 10.10
C ASN A 112 -7.08 46.03 11.62
N ARG A 113 -6.61 44.86 12.04
CA ARG A 113 -6.37 44.51 13.46
C ARG A 113 -4.90 44.25 13.78
N VAL A 114 -4.04 44.28 12.77
CA VAL A 114 -2.63 43.97 12.91
C VAL A 114 -1.90 45.31 12.99
N PHE A 115 -1.59 45.67 14.23
CA PHE A 115 -0.92 46.89 14.66
C PHE A 115 -1.82 48.13 14.64
N ALA A 116 -2.59 48.30 15.71
CA ALA A 116 -2.61 49.63 16.32
C ALA A 116 -1.14 50.02 16.46
N GLU A 117 -0.68 50.95 15.63
CA GLU A 117 0.68 51.46 15.59
C GLU A 117 1.19 51.56 17.03
N THR A 118 2.30 50.86 17.32
CA THR A 118 3.12 50.92 18.54
C THR A 118 2.50 51.78 19.64
N TYR A 119 1.90 51.16 20.66
CA TYR A 119 1.32 51.82 21.84
C TYR A 119 2.01 53.16 22.11
N ASN A 120 1.34 54.28 21.79
CA ASN A 120 1.90 55.63 21.93
C ASN A 120 2.30 55.97 23.37
N ASP A 121 1.86 55.18 24.35
CA ASP A 121 2.20 55.32 25.75
C ASP A 121 2.83 54.03 26.32
N PRO A 122 4.14 54.02 26.64
CA PRO A 122 4.87 52.84 27.14
C PRO A 122 4.23 52.19 28.37
N ARG A 123 3.54 52.98 29.18
CA ARG A 123 2.89 52.51 30.42
C ARG A 123 1.68 51.61 30.14
N ALA A 124 0.93 51.88 29.06
CA ALA A 124 -0.25 51.09 28.71
C ALA A 124 0.12 49.68 28.24
N ALA A 125 1.23 49.54 27.49
CA ALA A 125 1.74 48.25 27.06
C ALA A 125 2.19 47.38 28.25
N ILE A 126 2.91 47.99 29.20
CA ILE A 126 3.39 47.30 30.41
C ILE A 126 2.20 46.81 31.25
N GLN A 127 1.16 47.64 31.40
CA GLN A 127 -0.04 47.26 32.16
C GLN A 127 -0.80 46.08 31.53
N GLN A 128 -0.84 46.00 30.20
CA GLN A 128 -1.44 44.84 29.53
C GLN A 128 -0.58 43.59 29.65
N ALA A 129 0.74 43.72 29.51
CA ALA A 129 1.66 42.62 29.71
C ALA A 129 1.58 42.06 31.14
N THR A 130 1.50 42.93 32.16
CA THR A 130 1.33 42.49 33.55
C THR A 130 -0.01 41.81 33.76
N SER A 131 -1.10 42.31 33.16
CA SER A 131 -2.41 41.64 33.25
C SER A 131 -2.43 40.26 32.56
N ALA A 132 -1.70 40.09 31.46
CA ALA A 132 -1.56 38.80 30.78
C ALA A 132 -0.72 37.84 31.63
N LEU A 133 0.37 38.32 32.22
CA LEU A 133 1.21 37.54 33.13
C LEU A 133 0.45 37.12 34.40
N GLU A 134 -0.40 37.99 34.94
CA GLU A 134 -1.27 37.66 36.07
C GLU A 134 -2.28 36.57 35.72
N LYS A 135 -2.90 36.62 34.53
CA LYS A 135 -3.78 35.55 34.04
C LYS A 135 -3.04 34.23 33.88
N LEU A 136 -1.82 34.26 33.36
CA LEU A 136 -0.96 33.08 33.27
C LEU A 136 -0.60 32.55 34.66
N SER A 137 -0.22 33.41 35.60
CA SER A 137 0.08 33.02 36.97
C SER A 137 -1.13 32.38 37.65
N LYS A 138 -2.34 32.95 37.46
CA LYS A 138 -3.58 32.38 37.97
C LYS A 138 -3.92 31.03 37.34
N ALA A 139 -3.70 30.89 36.03
CA ALA A 139 -3.86 29.62 35.33
C ALA A 139 -2.88 28.57 35.86
N LEU A 140 -1.61 28.94 36.05
CA LEU A 140 -0.57 28.04 36.59
C LEU A 140 -0.88 27.58 38.02
N ARG A 141 -1.32 28.49 38.89
CA ARG A 141 -1.76 28.13 40.25
C ARG A 141 -2.96 27.19 40.24
N ALA A 142 -3.96 27.45 39.40
CA ALA A 142 -5.11 26.57 39.25
C ALA A 142 -4.70 25.18 38.74
N THR A 143 -3.71 25.09 37.84
CA THR A 143 -3.17 23.81 37.37
C THR A 143 -2.33 23.10 38.43
N GLU A 144 -1.60 23.84 39.26
CA GLU A 144 -0.82 23.28 40.36
C GLU A 144 -1.73 22.66 41.43
N GLU A 145 -2.79 23.37 41.83
CA GLU A 145 -3.80 22.84 42.77
C GLU A 145 -4.50 21.59 42.22
N ALA A 146 -4.87 21.58 40.94
CA ALA A 146 -5.47 20.41 40.30
C ALA A 146 -4.47 19.23 40.21
N SER A 147 -3.20 19.51 39.94
CA SER A 147 -2.13 18.51 39.91
C SER A 147 -1.89 17.91 41.29
N LEU A 148 -1.75 18.74 42.34
CA LEU A 148 -1.54 18.27 43.71
C LEU A 148 -2.69 17.40 44.21
N LYS A 149 -3.94 17.78 43.91
CA LYS A 149 -5.11 16.96 44.24
C LYS A 149 -5.07 15.60 43.53
N SER A 150 -4.63 15.58 42.27
CA SER A 150 -4.47 14.31 41.55
C SER A 150 -3.35 13.45 42.14
N LEU A 151 -2.27 14.05 42.64
CA LEU A 151 -1.21 13.33 43.34
C LEU A 151 -1.66 12.81 44.70
N GLU A 152 -2.43 13.58 45.47
CA GLU A 152 -3.04 13.14 46.73
C GLU A 152 -4.00 11.97 46.48
N GLN A 153 -4.83 12.04 45.44
CA GLN A 153 -5.68 10.92 45.02
C GLN A 153 -4.86 9.68 44.63
N LEU A 154 -3.73 9.86 43.94
CA LEU A 154 -2.84 8.76 43.57
C LEU A 154 -2.05 8.20 44.76
N ASP A 155 -1.85 8.97 45.83
CA ASP A 155 -1.22 8.51 47.08
C ASP A 155 -2.23 7.73 47.94
N ASP A 156 -3.50 8.13 47.93
CA ASP A 156 -4.62 7.41 48.58
C ASP A 156 -4.99 6.09 47.87
N LEU A 157 -4.75 5.99 46.56
CA LEU A 157 -4.77 4.71 45.86
C LEU A 157 -3.41 4.05 46.09
N ASP A 158 -3.35 3.00 46.91
CA ASP A 158 -2.13 2.21 47.19
C ASP A 158 -1.65 1.49 45.90
N LEU A 159 -1.02 2.26 45.02
CA LEU A 159 -0.60 1.85 43.68
C LEU A 159 0.65 0.99 43.80
N ASP A 160 0.54 -0.26 43.36
CA ASP A 160 1.67 -1.19 43.33
C ASP A 160 2.65 -0.81 42.20
N TRP A 161 3.67 -0.02 42.57
CA TRP A 161 4.73 0.43 41.68
C TRP A 161 5.55 -0.71 41.04
N SER A 162 5.46 -1.94 41.57
CA SER A 162 6.16 -3.10 41.01
C SER A 162 5.59 -3.58 39.67
N GLU A 163 4.28 -3.41 39.43
CA GLU A 163 3.66 -3.77 38.15
C GLU A 163 3.99 -2.76 37.04
N ILE A 164 4.16 -1.48 37.39
CA ILE A 164 4.48 -0.41 36.42
C ILE A 164 5.89 -0.59 35.85
N ASP A 165 6.84 -1.05 36.66
CA ASP A 165 8.21 -1.30 36.19
C ASP A 165 8.26 -2.39 35.11
N SER A 166 7.39 -3.41 35.24
CA SER A 166 7.22 -4.49 34.25
C SER A 166 6.63 -4.02 32.91
N LEU A 167 5.92 -2.89 32.89
CA LEU A 167 5.38 -2.26 31.68
C LEU A 167 6.42 -1.39 30.99
N SER A 168 7.32 -0.73 31.75
CA SER A 168 8.41 0.08 31.19
C SER A 168 9.42 -0.78 30.42
N THR A 169 9.68 -2.01 30.88
CA THR A 169 10.61 -2.94 30.24
C THR A 169 10.10 -3.45 28.88
N ARG A 170 8.81 -3.30 28.58
CA ARG A 170 8.19 -3.74 27.32
C ARG A 170 8.08 -2.67 26.24
N ILE A 171 8.44 -1.42 26.55
CA ILE A 171 8.55 -0.36 25.54
C ILE A 171 9.98 -0.41 25.03
N PRO A 172 10.23 -0.85 23.77
CA PRO A 172 11.60 -0.84 23.25
C PRO A 172 12.10 0.60 23.27
N LEU A 173 13.22 0.83 23.96
CA LEU A 173 13.95 2.09 23.85
C LEU A 173 14.29 2.28 22.38
N TYR A 174 13.86 3.42 21.82
CA TYR A 174 14.22 3.83 20.47
C TYR A 174 15.75 3.97 20.40
N ASP A 175 16.39 2.97 19.80
CA ASP A 175 17.82 2.94 19.50
C ASP A 175 18.06 3.56 18.11
N PRO A 176 18.62 4.77 18.02
CA PRO A 176 18.81 5.46 16.75
C PRO A 176 19.88 4.81 15.84
N ASP A 177 20.67 3.85 16.34
CA ASP A 177 21.81 3.28 15.61
C ASP A 177 21.55 1.90 14.96
N LEU A 178 20.34 1.34 15.08
CA LEU A 178 20.00 0.02 14.53
C LEU A 178 19.88 -0.02 12.97
N SER A 179 20.05 1.11 12.26
CA SER A 179 19.94 1.16 10.80
C SER A 179 21.25 0.88 10.03
N LYS A 180 22.39 0.67 10.71
CA LYS A 180 23.72 0.67 10.07
C LYS A 180 24.43 -0.67 9.91
N ASN A 181 23.85 -1.79 10.35
CA ASN A 181 24.47 -3.11 10.15
C ASN A 181 23.46 -4.14 9.64
N ILE A 182 23.05 -3.96 8.40
CA ILE A 182 22.47 -5.06 7.61
C ILE A 182 23.58 -5.57 6.69
N LYS A 183 24.28 -6.63 7.12
CA LYS A 183 25.02 -7.51 6.22
C LYS A 183 24.23 -8.81 6.08
N PRO A 184 23.95 -9.27 4.85
CA PRO A 184 23.02 -10.36 4.62
C PRO A 184 23.74 -11.71 4.72
N GLU A 185 23.22 -12.65 5.50
CA GLU A 185 23.50 -14.07 5.28
C GLU A 185 22.44 -14.97 5.94
N ASN A 186 21.61 -15.55 5.05
CA ASN A 186 21.09 -16.92 5.07
C ASN A 186 20.61 -17.52 6.42
N LEU A 187 19.30 -17.47 6.65
CA LEU A 187 18.34 -18.60 6.56
C LEU A 187 16.96 -18.15 7.07
#